data_AF-A0A519KKZ4-F1
#
_entry.id   AF-A0A519KKZ4-F1
#
_cell.length_a   1.000
_cell.length_b   1.000
_cell.length_c   1.000
_cell.angle_alpha   90.00
_cell.angle_beta   90.00
_cell.angle_gamma   90.00
#
_symmetry.space_group_name_H-M   'P 1'
#
loop_
_entity.id
_entity.type
_entity.pdbx_description
1 polymer ?
#
loop_
_entity_poly.entity_id
_entity_poly.type
_entity_poly.pdbx_seq_one_letter_code
_entity_poly.pdbx_strand_id
1 'polypeptide(L)'
;MRVGFYFAPGYGYYSVPRNYWNQRWYQGDYLPSIFWRYRLDDWRTYGLGYPPEGTRWVLVDNHIYLIDDYDGYIIDVIYDAWRW
;
A
#
# COMPACT_ATOMS: atom_id res chain seq x y z
N MET A 1 0.97 -12.64 -11.57
CA MET A 1 0.94 -11.15 -11.69
C MET A 1 0.44 -10.75 -13.06
N ARG A 2 -0.54 -9.83 -13.12
CA ARG A 2 -0.90 -9.16 -14.37
C ARG A 2 -0.02 -7.92 -14.48
N VAL A 3 0.86 -7.87 -15.47
CA VAL A 3 1.74 -6.71 -15.67
C VAL A 3 0.89 -5.45 -15.81
N GLY A 4 1.15 -4.45 -14.97
CA GLY A 4 0.46 -3.17 -14.95
C GLY A 4 -0.88 -3.12 -14.22
N PHE A 5 -1.23 -4.17 -13.48
CA PHE A 5 -2.37 -4.15 -12.56
C PHE A 5 -1.94 -4.56 -11.16
N TYR A 6 -2.28 -3.74 -10.18
CA TYR A 6 -2.09 -4.04 -8.77
C TYR A 6 -3.42 -4.40 -8.13
N PHE A 7 -3.35 -5.25 -7.10
CA PHE A 7 -4.52 -5.65 -6.33
C PHE A 7 -4.59 -4.83 -5.04
N ALA A 8 -5.78 -4.37 -4.70
CA ALA A 8 -6.08 -3.86 -3.37
C ALA A 8 -7.35 -4.57 -2.86
N PRO A 9 -7.28 -5.30 -1.74
CA PRO A 9 -8.46 -5.83 -1.05
C PRO A 9 -9.57 -4.77 -0.91
N GLY A 10 -10.80 -5.14 -1.24
CA GLY A 10 -11.96 -4.22 -1.26
C GLY A 10 -12.08 -3.34 -2.51
N TYR A 11 -11.00 -3.14 -3.29
CA TYR A 11 -11.00 -2.35 -4.53
C TYR A 11 -10.85 -3.20 -5.80
N GLY A 12 -10.29 -4.41 -5.68
CA GLY A 12 -9.99 -5.28 -6.82
C GLY A 12 -8.70 -4.89 -7.53
N TYR A 13 -8.61 -5.20 -8.83
CA TYR A 13 -7.45 -4.86 -9.65
C TYR A 13 -7.58 -3.45 -10.23
N TYR A 14 -6.52 -2.66 -10.13
CA TYR A 14 -6.45 -1.32 -10.74
C TYR A 14 -5.22 -1.17 -11.62
N SER A 15 -5.37 -0.38 -12.69
CA SER A 15 -4.27 -0.08 -13.61
C SER A 15 -3.27 0.86 -12.96
N VAL A 16 -1.99 0.55 -13.15
CA VAL A 16 -0.87 1.32 -12.61
C VAL A 16 -0.07 1.91 -13.77
N PRO A 17 0.31 3.20 -13.70
CA PRO A 17 1.17 3.81 -14.71
C PRO A 17 2.44 2.98 -14.94
N ARG A 18 2.88 2.92 -16.20
CA ARG A 18 3.98 2.05 -16.64
C ARG A 18 5.28 2.27 -15.87
N ASN A 19 5.51 3.49 -15.42
CA ASN A 19 6.68 3.89 -14.64
C ASN A 19 6.77 3.21 -13.26
N TYR A 20 5.65 2.69 -12.75
CA TYR A 20 5.61 2.01 -11.46
C TYR A 20 5.45 0.49 -11.60
N TRP A 21 5.52 -0.07 -12.81
CA TRP A 21 5.44 -1.52 -12.97
C TRP A 21 6.62 -2.20 -12.31
N ASN A 22 6.34 -3.25 -11.51
CA ASN A 22 7.34 -3.96 -10.70
C ASN A 22 8.12 -3.06 -9.74
N GLN A 23 7.63 -1.84 -9.46
CA GLN A 23 8.24 -0.98 -8.48
C GLN A 23 7.96 -1.54 -7.10
N ARG A 24 9.00 -1.56 -6.26
CA ARG A 24 8.90 -1.85 -4.84
C ARG A 24 9.40 -0.64 -4.07
N TRP A 25 8.69 -0.31 -3.01
CA TRP A 25 9.09 0.74 -2.09
C TRP A 25 9.54 0.16 -0.76
N TYR A 26 10.36 0.91 -0.05
CA TYR A 26 10.96 0.50 1.20
C TYR A 26 10.67 1.52 2.29
N GLN A 27 10.88 1.12 3.54
CA GLN A 27 10.83 2.02 4.67
C GLN A 27 11.82 3.17 4.44
N GLY A 28 11.38 4.41 4.66
CA GLY A 28 12.14 5.63 4.41
C GLY A 28 11.96 6.23 3.00
N ASP A 29 11.35 5.51 2.07
CA ASP A 29 10.95 6.08 0.78
C ASP A 29 9.65 6.91 0.90
N TYR A 30 9.25 7.56 -0.18
CA TYR A 30 7.96 8.24 -0.29
C TYR A 30 7.06 7.48 -1.25
N LEU A 31 5.86 7.11 -0.78
CA LEU A 31 4.87 6.46 -1.61
C LEU A 31 4.17 7.50 -2.50
N PRO A 32 4.13 7.32 -3.83
CA PRO A 32 3.43 8.24 -4.72
C PRO A 32 1.95 8.41 -4.36
N SER A 33 1.47 9.66 -4.37
CA SER A 33 0.11 10.03 -3.95
C SER A 33 -1.03 9.33 -4.70
N ILE A 34 -0.75 8.85 -5.91
CA ILE A 34 -1.70 8.03 -6.68
C ILE A 34 -2.14 6.75 -5.94
N PHE A 35 -1.32 6.25 -5.02
CA PHE A 35 -1.61 5.05 -4.25
C PHE A 35 -2.38 5.33 -2.95
N TRP A 36 -2.35 6.57 -2.43
CA TRP A 36 -2.92 6.90 -1.12
C TRP A 36 -4.44 6.70 -1.03
N ARG A 37 -5.12 6.60 -2.18
CA ARG A 37 -6.55 6.28 -2.30
C ARG A 37 -6.88 4.82 -1.95
N TYR A 38 -5.92 3.90 -2.01
CA TYR A 38 -6.12 2.48 -1.74
C TYR A 38 -5.89 2.19 -0.26
N ARG A 39 -6.66 2.87 0.57
CA ARG A 39 -6.54 2.82 2.03
C ARG A 39 -7.04 1.48 2.56
N LEU A 40 -6.31 0.89 3.48
CA LEU A 40 -6.75 -0.27 4.25
C LEU A 40 -7.39 0.20 5.55
N ASP A 41 -8.71 0.39 5.53
CA ASP A 41 -9.47 0.73 6.74
C ASP A 41 -9.73 -0.47 7.64
N ASP A 42 -9.80 -1.68 7.06
CA ASP A 42 -10.02 -2.91 7.81
C ASP A 42 -8.71 -3.53 8.33
N TRP A 43 -7.88 -2.72 8.97
CA TRP A 43 -6.57 -3.12 9.51
C TRP A 43 -6.67 -4.28 10.51
N ARG A 44 -7.82 -4.40 11.22
CA ARG A 44 -8.08 -5.47 12.20
C ARG A 44 -8.12 -6.85 11.58
N THR A 45 -8.75 -6.99 10.42
CA THR A 45 -8.85 -8.27 9.71
C THR A 45 -7.50 -8.78 9.25
N TYR A 46 -6.52 -7.90 9.10
CA TYR A 46 -5.13 -8.23 8.74
C TYR A 46 -4.20 -8.37 9.96
N GLY A 47 -4.74 -8.33 11.19
CA GLY A 47 -3.96 -8.42 12.42
C GLY A 47 -3.01 -7.24 12.65
N LEU A 48 -3.24 -6.12 11.96
CA LEU A 48 -2.40 -4.93 12.09
C LEU A 48 -2.79 -4.13 13.33
N GLY A 49 -1.92 -3.22 13.76
CA GLY A 49 -2.26 -2.21 14.75
C GLY A 49 -3.13 -1.10 14.15
N TYR A 50 -3.89 -0.41 15.02
CA TYR A 50 -4.51 0.86 14.64
C TYR A 50 -3.41 1.81 14.15
N PRO A 51 -3.55 2.43 12.96
CA PRO A 51 -2.55 3.36 12.47
C PRO A 51 -2.41 4.55 13.44
N PRO A 52 -1.19 4.92 13.85
CA PRO A 52 -0.96 6.13 14.64
C PRO A 52 -1.60 7.37 14.02
N GLU A 53 -1.88 8.39 14.84
CA GLU A 53 -2.43 9.65 14.35
C GLU A 53 -1.51 10.28 13.29
N GLY A 54 -2.10 10.78 12.20
CA GLY A 54 -1.34 11.31 11.06
C GLY A 54 -0.78 10.24 10.12
N THR A 55 -1.12 8.97 10.30
CA THR A 55 -0.68 7.88 9.42
C THR A 55 -1.85 7.08 8.85
N ARG A 56 -1.61 6.33 7.77
CA ARG A 56 -2.60 5.39 7.22
C ARG A 56 -1.96 4.16 6.62
N TRP A 57 -2.69 3.06 6.66
CA TRP A 57 -2.34 1.85 5.92
C TRP A 57 -2.81 1.95 4.47
N VAL A 58 -1.92 1.62 3.53
CA VAL A 58 -2.19 1.66 2.09
C VAL A 58 -1.78 0.34 1.44
N LEU A 59 -2.62 -0.12 0.52
CA LEU A 59 -2.45 -1.38 -0.22
C LEU A 59 -1.82 -1.09 -1.57
N VAL A 60 -0.66 -1.71 -1.84
CA VAL A 60 -0.04 -1.65 -3.17
C VAL A 60 0.46 -3.02 -3.57
N ASP A 61 -0.19 -3.59 -4.57
CA ASP A 61 0.07 -4.91 -5.14
C ASP A 61 -0.16 -6.07 -4.16
N ASN A 62 0.91 -6.55 -3.51
CA ASN A 62 0.87 -7.60 -2.49
C ASN A 62 1.49 -7.14 -1.15
N HIS A 63 1.63 -5.84 -0.98
CA HIS A 63 2.32 -5.26 0.16
C HIS A 63 1.43 -4.21 0.82
N ILE A 64 1.59 -4.04 2.12
CA ILE A 64 0.88 -3.05 2.92
C ILE A 64 1.92 -2.05 3.44
N TYR A 65 1.65 -0.76 3.23
CA TYR A 65 2.54 0.33 3.62
C TYR A 65 1.86 1.17 4.70
N LEU A 66 2.56 1.42 5.80
CA LEU A 66 2.19 2.49 6.72
C LEU A 66 2.85 3.76 6.22
N ILE A 67 2.04 4.73 5.86
CA ILE A 67 2.53 6.02 5.37
C ILE A 67 2.11 7.16 6.28
N ASP A 68 2.94 8.20 6.34
CA ASP A 68 2.52 9.52 6.81
C ASP A 68 1.47 10.09 5.85
N ASP A 69 0.43 10.70 6.41
CA ASP A 69 -0.73 11.18 5.66
C ASP A 69 -0.49 12.52 4.94
N TYR A 70 0.56 13.24 5.35
CA TYR A 70 0.89 14.55 4.78
C TYR A 70 1.71 14.43 3.49
N ASP A 71 2.74 13.58 3.48
CA ASP A 71 3.70 13.51 2.37
C ASP A 71 3.91 12.09 1.80
N GLY A 72 3.30 11.07 2.39
CA GLY A 72 3.43 9.69 1.96
C GLY A 72 4.74 9.02 2.38
N TYR A 73 5.48 9.59 3.33
CA TYR A 73 6.68 8.97 3.89
C TYR A 73 6.36 7.59 4.43
N ILE A 74 7.11 6.58 4.00
CA ILE A 74 6.87 5.19 4.37
C ILE A 74 7.52 4.92 5.72
N ILE A 75 6.67 4.81 6.74
CA ILE A 75 7.05 4.55 8.12
C ILE A 75 7.33 3.07 8.34
N ASP A 76 6.55 2.18 7.71
CA ASP A 76 6.70 0.73 7.83
C ASP A 76 6.14 0.00 6.61
N VAL A 77 6.61 -1.22 6.37
CA VAL A 77 6.19 -2.05 5.23
C VAL A 77 6.02 -3.51 5.61
N ILE A 78 4.86 -4.05 5.24
CA ILE A 78 4.55 -5.47 5.36
C ILE A 78 4.56 -6.06 3.97
N TYR A 79 5.57 -6.87 3.71
CA TYR A 79 5.73 -7.49 2.41
C TYR A 79 4.98 -8.81 2.30
N ASP A 80 4.49 -9.13 1.10
CA ASP A 80 3.80 -10.38 0.78
C ASP A 80 2.63 -10.67 1.73
N ALA A 81 1.83 -9.64 2.01
CA ALA A 81 0.75 -9.70 2.99
C ALA A 81 -0.33 -10.75 2.66
N TRP A 82 -0.41 -11.18 1.41
CA TRP A 82 -1.15 -12.38 1.02
C TRP A 82 -0.40 -13.17 -0.05
N ARG A 83 0.04 -14.38 0.29
CA ARG A 83 0.41 -15.38 -0.73
C ARG A 83 -0.76 -16.33 -0.91
N TRP A 84 -1.33 -16.35 -2.11
CA TRP A 84 -2.19 -17.42 -2.59
C TRP A 84 -1.35 -18.47 -3.33
#